data_AF-A0A382EH33-F1
#
_entry.id   AF-A0A382EH33-F1
#
_cell.length_a   1.000
_cell.length_b   1.000
_cell.length_c   1.000
_cell.angle_alpha   90.00
_cell.angle_beta   90.00
_cell.angle_gamma   90.00
#
_symmetry.space_group_name_H-M   'P 1'
#
loop_
_entity.id
_entity.type
_entity.pdbx_description
1 polymer ?
#
loop_
_entity_poly.entity_id
_entity_poly.type
_entity_poly.pdbx_seq_one_letter_code
_entity_poly.pdbx_strand_id
1 'polypeptide(L)' 'MTQTHFKSSTLIKVALYEPDIPQNTAAIVRLCACFGARLDIIEPCGFFL' A
#
# COMPACT_ATOMS: atom_id res chain seq x y z
N MET A 1 5.88 -34.95 2.02
CA MET A 1 6.69 -34.01 1.22
C MET A 1 6.08 -32.63 1.34
N THR A 2 6.51 -31.84 2.33
CA THR A 2 6.08 -30.45 2.51
C THR A 2 6.82 -29.59 1.49
N GLN A 3 6.19 -29.34 0.35
CA GLN A 3 6.68 -28.35 -0.62
C GLN A 3 6.47 -26.96 -0.02
N THR A 4 7.48 -26.44 0.67
CA THR A 4 7.58 -25.02 1.02
C THR A 4 7.78 -24.25 -0.28
N HIS A 5 6.69 -23.93 -0.97
CA HIS A 5 6.73 -23.04 -2.13
C HIS A 5 7.23 -21.67 -1.64
N PHE A 6 8.48 -21.36 -1.92
CA PHE A 6 8.95 -19.97 -1.93
C PHE A 6 8.20 -19.24 -3.04
N LYS A 7 7.01 -18.73 -2.72
CA LYS A 7 6.26 -17.86 -3.60
C LYS A 7 7.07 -16.57 -3.69
N SER A 8 7.82 -16.41 -4.77
CA SER A 8 8.29 -15.09 -5.20
C SER A 8 7.06 -14.32 -5.66
N SER A 9 6.21 -13.89 -4.72
CA SER A 9 5.16 -12.94 -4.99
C SER A 9 5.83 -11.60 -5.14
N THR A 10 6.02 -11.13 -6.36
CA THR A 10 6.22 -9.70 -6.61
C THR A 10 4.98 -9.01 -6.06
N LEU A 11 5.06 -8.54 -4.81
CA LEU A 11 3.98 -7.84 -4.17
C LEU A 11 3.94 -6.45 -4.80
N ILE A 12 2.84 -6.13 -5.47
CA ILE A 12 2.62 -4.79 -6.02
C ILE A 12 2.84 -3.77 -4.88
N LYS A 13 3.65 -2.76 -5.14
CA LYS A 13 3.89 -1.64 -4.23
C LYS A 13 3.28 -0.37 -4.81
N VAL A 14 2.54 0.34 -3.98
CA VAL A 14 1.95 1.65 -4.28
C VAL A 14 2.62 2.67 -3.38
N ALA A 15 3.10 3.78 -3.96
CA ALA A 15 3.68 4.88 -3.20
C ALA A 15 2.81 6.13 -3.35
N LEU A 16 2.42 6.75 -2.23
CA LEU A 16 1.73 8.04 -2.21
C LEU A 16 2.73 9.12 -1.87
N TYR A 17 3.05 9.97 -2.84
CA TYR A 17 3.94 11.11 -2.64
C TYR A 17 3.17 12.31 -2.13
N GLU A 18 3.52 12.77 -0.93
CA GLU A 18 2.99 13.96 -0.25
C GLU A 18 1.45 14.08 -0.36
N PRO A 19 0.69 13.08 0.11
CA PRO A 19 -0.75 13.07 -0.11
C PRO A 19 -1.42 14.22 0.64
N ASP A 20 -2.27 14.96 -0.05
CA ASP A 20 -2.93 16.19 0.43
C ASP A 20 -4.40 15.97 0.82
N ILE A 21 -5.09 15.04 0.14
CA ILE A 21 -6.52 14.75 0.35
C ILE A 21 -6.69 13.44 1.14
N PRO A 22 -7.17 13.46 2.40
CA PRO A 22 -7.25 12.26 3.23
C PRO A 22 -8.21 11.19 2.68
N GLN A 23 -9.27 11.59 1.98
CA GLN A 23 -10.22 10.67 1.35
C GLN A 23 -9.59 9.86 0.21
N ASN A 24 -8.66 10.46 -0.55
CA ASN A 24 -7.92 9.76 -1.60
C ASN A 24 -6.98 8.72 -0.98
N THR A 25 -6.23 9.11 0.06
CA THR A 25 -5.36 8.20 0.82
C THR A 25 -6.15 7.02 1.36
N ALA A 26 -7.30 7.27 2.01
CA ALA A 26 -8.15 6.22 2.57
C ALA A 26 -8.68 5.24 1.50
N ALA A 27 -9.07 5.75 0.33
CA ALA A 27 -9.49 4.90 -0.79
C ALA A 27 -8.35 3.99 -1.26
N ILE A 28 -7.13 4.51 -1.35
CA ILE A 28 -5.96 3.76 -1.81
C ILE A 28 -5.46 2.76 -0.74
N VAL A 29 -5.55 3.11 0.55
CA VAL A 29 -5.33 2.18 1.67
C VAL A 29 -6.26 0.98 1.54
N ARG A 30 -7.56 1.22 1.32
CA ARG A 30 -8.54 0.16 1.15
C ARG A 30 -8.25 -0.70 -0.08
N LEU A 31 -7.87 -0.08 -1.20
CA LEU A 31 -7.44 -0.81 -2.39
C LEU A 31 -6.27 -1.75 -2.06
N CYS A 32 -5.23 -1.24 -1.42
CA CYS A 32 -4.04 -2.03 -1.09
C CYS A 32 -4.38 -3.19 -0.15
N ALA A 33 -5.23 -2.97 0.86
CA ALA A 33 -5.69 -4.01 1.78
C ALA A 33 -6.50 -5.11 1.07
N CYS A 34 -7.40 -4.75 0.15
CA CYS A 34 -8.22 -5.70 -0.60
C CYS A 34 -7.40 -6.58 -1.56
N PHE A 35 -6.32 -6.05 -2.13
CA PHE A 35 -5.51 -6.76 -3.14
C PHE A 35 -4.17 -7.30 -2.60
N GLY A 36 -3.89 -7.14 -1.30
CA GLY A 36 -2.62 -7.54 -0.70
C GLY A 36 -1.43 -6.76 -1.25
N ALA A 37 -1.62 -5.53 -1.75
CA ALA A 37 -0.53 -4.66 -2.18
C ALA A 37 0.10 -3.96 -0.97
N ARG A 38 1.40 -3.63 -1.03
CA ARG A 38 2.01 -2.74 -0.03
C ARG A 38 1.74 -1.29 -0.41
N LEU A 39 1.57 -0.46 0.61
CA LEU A 39 1.41 0.97 0.49
C LEU A 39 2.54 1.65 1.28
N ASP A 40 3.28 2.53 0.61
CA ASP A 40 4.27 3.42 1.21
C ASP A 40 3.73 4.87 1.12
N ILE A 41 3.76 5.61 2.23
CA ILE A 41 3.42 7.04 2.25
C ILE A 41 4.72 7.82 2.36
N ILE A 42 4.95 8.74 1.42
CA ILE A 42 6.09 9.63 1.40
C ILE A 42 5.61 10.98 1.90
N GLU A 43 6.17 11.42 3.01
CA GLU A 43 5.83 12.64 3.73
C GLU A 43 6.42 13.91 3.07
N PRO A 44 5.92 15.13 3.40
CA PRO A 44 4.82 15.43 4.34
C PRO A 44 3.43 15.16 3.77
N CYS A 45 2.51 14.71 4.62
CA CYS A 45 1.09 14.70 4.28
C CYS A 45 0.49 16.10 4.47
N GLY A 46 -0.47 16.47 3.60
CA GLY A 46 -1.28 17.68 3.76
C GLY A 46 -2.39 17.56 4.82
N PHE A 47 -2.43 16.44 5.55
CA PHE A 47 -3.39 16.14 6.61
C PHE A 47 -2.71 15.43 7.79
N PHE A 48 -3.36 15.42 8.95
CA PHE A 48 -2.90 14.66 10.12
C PHE A 48 -3.22 13.17 9.96
N LEU A 49 -2.21 12.33 10.19
CA LEU A 49 -2.33 10.87 10.23
C LEU A 49 -2.95 10.38 11.54
#